data_AF-A0A327Q616-F1
#
_entry.id   AF-A0A327Q616-F1
#
_cell.length_a   1.000
_cell.length_b   1.000
_cell.length_c   1.000
_cell.angle_alpha   90.00
_cell.angle_beta   90.00
_cell.angle_gamma   90.00
#
_symmetry.space_group_name_H-M   'P 1'
#
loop_
_entity.id
_entity.type
_entity.pdbx_description
1 polymer ?
#
loop_
_entity_poly.entity_id
_entity_poly.type
_entity_poly.pdbx_seq_one_letter_code
_entity_poly.pdbx_strand_id
1 'polypeptide(L)'
;MTDFGYKYFMYFATFHLTSTDNEELLIPNFGFNCSPKLIRKKGQKHYDPKVSTTIKNFLLEFFIRNPHLPVLYLCDTEEDLAENRHRTFKKWGQEISKTIPISIHECGQAYFEAGFFSSILVRTDFEEKEKYVGAFYHSLKEFFPDIG
;
A
#
# COMPACT_ATOMS: atom_id res chain seq x y z
N MET A 1 14.57 -16.48 -3.34
CA MET A 1 14.55 -17.35 -2.15
C MET A 1 15.53 -16.73 -1.18
N THR A 2 15.12 -16.42 0.05
CA THR A 2 16.04 -15.82 1.03
C THR A 2 16.98 -16.89 1.57
N ASP A 3 18.03 -16.46 2.27
CA ASP A 3 19.01 -17.32 2.94
C ASP A 3 18.35 -18.27 3.97
N PHE A 4 17.07 -18.04 4.30
CA PHE A 4 16.25 -18.81 5.25
C PHE A 4 15.14 -19.64 4.59
N GLY A 5 15.14 -19.77 3.25
CA GLY A 5 14.14 -20.56 2.52
C GLY A 5 12.77 -19.88 2.33
N TYR A 6 12.63 -18.61 2.72
CA TYR A 6 11.40 -17.85 2.48
C TYR A 6 11.32 -17.36 1.03
N LYS A 7 10.09 -17.34 0.50
CA LYS A 7 9.74 -16.74 -0.80
C LYS A 7 8.82 -15.56 -0.54
N TYR A 8 9.23 -14.40 -1.01
CA TYR A 8 8.38 -13.21 -0.99
C TYR A 8 7.76 -13.05 -2.37
N PHE A 9 6.46 -12.84 -2.40
CA PHE A 9 5.74 -12.51 -3.63
C PHE A 9 5.31 -11.06 -3.55
N MET A 10 5.49 -10.35 -4.65
CA MET A 10 4.95 -9.03 -4.89
C MET A 10 4.03 -9.15 -6.09
N TYR A 11 2.92 -8.41 -6.06
CA TYR A 11 1.99 -8.37 -7.18
C TYR A 11 1.33 -7.01 -7.28
N PHE A 12 0.88 -6.70 -8.49
CA PHE A 12 -0.10 -5.66 -8.73
C PHE A 12 -1.39 -6.33 -9.20
N ALA A 13 -2.51 -5.92 -8.61
CA ALA A 13 -3.84 -6.17 -9.12
C ALA A 13 -4.46 -4.83 -9.55
N THR A 14 -5.44 -4.85 -10.45
CA THR A 14 -6.22 -3.65 -10.74
C THR A 14 -7.31 -3.49 -9.68
N PHE A 15 -7.49 -2.27 -9.20
CA PHE A 15 -8.59 -1.90 -8.30
C PHE A 15 -9.37 -0.72 -8.87
N HIS A 16 -10.64 -0.64 -8.51
CA HIS A 16 -11.57 0.35 -9.00
C HIS A 16 -11.83 1.37 -7.89
N LEU A 17 -11.55 2.65 -8.16
CA LEU A 17 -11.96 3.76 -7.31
C LEU A 17 -13.07 4.53 -8.01
N THR A 18 -14.09 4.91 -7.27
CA THR A 18 -15.14 5.81 -7.74
C THR A 18 -14.76 7.24 -7.38
N SER A 19 -14.77 8.16 -8.35
CA SER A 19 -14.64 9.59 -8.10
C SER A 19 -15.98 10.19 -7.63
N THR A 20 -15.95 11.41 -7.09
CA THR A 20 -17.17 12.13 -6.68
C THR A 20 -18.15 12.41 -7.84
N ASP A 21 -17.66 12.38 -9.07
CA ASP A 21 -18.46 12.58 -10.29
C ASP A 21 -18.97 11.24 -10.86
N ASN A 22 -18.87 10.14 -10.09
CA ASN A 22 -19.15 8.77 -10.51
C ASN A 22 -18.28 8.28 -11.69
N GLU A 23 -17.10 8.87 -11.87
CA GLU A 23 -16.11 8.34 -12.81
C GLU A 23 -15.36 7.18 -12.17
N GLU A 24 -15.19 6.10 -12.91
CA GLU A 24 -14.43 4.94 -12.47
C GLU A 24 -12.94 5.09 -12.82
N LEU A 25 -12.08 4.96 -11.83
CA LEU A 25 -10.63 5.05 -11.98
C LEU A 25 -9.98 3.69 -11.69
N LEU A 26 -9.26 3.18 -12.69
CA LEU A 26 -8.47 1.97 -12.56
C LEU A 26 -7.09 2.30 -12.02
N ILE A 27 -6.76 1.76 -10.84
CA ILE A 27 -5.49 2.00 -10.16
C ILE A 27 -4.79 0.67 -9.83
N PRO A 28 -3.45 0.59 -9.95
CA PRO A 28 -2.72 -0.57 -9.46
C PRO A 28 -2.76 -0.64 -7.92
N ASN A 29 -3.29 -1.75 -7.41
CA ASN A 29 -3.20 -2.17 -6.01
C ASN A 29 -1.97 -3.05 -5.82
N PHE A 30 -1.01 -2.57 -5.04
CA PHE A 30 0.18 -3.29 -4.67
C PHE A 30 -0.08 -4.22 -3.48
N GLY A 31 0.34 -5.47 -3.60
CA GLY A 31 0.34 -6.42 -2.50
C GLY A 31 1.67 -7.14 -2.37
N PHE A 32 1.97 -7.58 -1.15
CA PHE A 32 3.13 -8.42 -0.88
C PHE A 32 2.82 -9.45 0.20
N ASN A 33 3.35 -10.66 0.05
CA ASN A 33 3.25 -11.70 1.06
C ASN A 33 4.54 -12.54 1.14
N CYS A 34 4.61 -13.40 2.15
CA CYS A 34 5.72 -14.31 2.38
C CYS A 34 5.20 -15.75 2.48
N SER A 35 5.89 -16.69 1.84
CA SER A 35 5.62 -18.13 1.87
C SER A 35 6.86 -18.93 2.28
N PRO A 36 6.74 -19.94 3.16
CA PRO A 36 5.53 -20.28 3.90
C PRO A 36 5.10 -19.11 4.81
N LYS A 37 3.79 -19.00 5.04
CA LYS A 37 3.21 -18.08 6.01
C LYS A 37 4.01 -18.21 7.31
N LEU A 38 4.52 -17.08 7.82
CA LEU A 38 5.42 -17.09 8.97
C LEU A 38 4.62 -17.56 10.18
N ILE A 39 4.73 -18.85 10.53
CA ILE A 39 4.32 -19.35 11.84
C ILE A 39 5.32 -18.76 12.85
N ARG A 40 5.10 -17.50 13.23
CA ARG A 40 5.95 -16.82 14.19
C ARG A 40 5.80 -17.53 15.54
N LYS A 41 6.84 -18.23 15.98
CA LYS A 41 6.99 -18.49 17.41
C LYS A 41 7.07 -17.14 18.11
N LYS A 42 6.23 -16.91 19.13
CA LYS A 42 6.23 -15.69 19.96
C LYS A 42 7.67 -15.28 20.26
N GLY A 43 8.09 -14.08 19.84
CA GLY A 43 9.41 -13.51 20.10
C GLY A 43 10.37 -13.40 18.91
N GLN A 44 10.11 -14.04 17.76
CA GLN A 44 10.97 -13.88 16.58
C GLN A 44 10.47 -12.77 15.66
N LYS A 45 11.06 -11.57 15.80
CA LYS A 45 10.98 -10.50 14.80
C LYS A 45 12.00 -10.80 13.70
N HIS A 46 11.60 -11.53 12.67
CA HIS A 46 12.47 -11.72 11.49
C HIS A 46 12.20 -10.58 10.49
N TYR A 47 13.10 -9.60 10.47
CA TYR A 47 13.17 -8.56 9.45
C TYR A 47 14.27 -8.96 8.47
N ASP A 48 13.95 -9.10 7.19
CA ASP A 48 14.93 -9.33 6.12
C ASP A 48 15.22 -7.98 5.41
N PRO A 49 16.38 -7.34 5.67
CA PRO A 49 16.72 -6.06 5.09
C PRO A 49 16.88 -6.11 3.57
N LYS A 50 17.29 -7.26 3.01
CA LYS A 50 17.50 -7.41 1.56
C LYS A 50 16.15 -7.35 0.86
N VAL A 51 15.16 -8.09 1.36
CA VAL A 51 13.80 -8.10 0.80
C VAL A 51 13.14 -6.73 0.88
N SER A 52 13.25 -6.06 2.04
CA SER A 52 12.75 -4.68 2.22
C SER A 52 13.36 -3.72 1.20
N THR A 53 14.68 -3.82 0.95
CA THR A 53 15.37 -3.03 -0.06
C THR A 53 14.87 -3.33 -1.47
N THR A 54 14.71 -4.61 -1.82
CA THR A 54 14.19 -5.02 -3.13
C THR A 54 12.78 -4.49 -3.39
N ILE A 55 11.86 -4.60 -2.42
CA ILE A 55 10.49 -4.10 -2.56
C ILE A 55 10.48 -2.58 -2.77
N LYS A 56 11.25 -1.83 -1.98
CA LYS A 56 11.36 -0.38 -2.14
C LYS A 56 11.91 0.01 -3.51
N ASN A 57 12.97 -0.66 -3.97
CA ASN A 57 13.55 -0.37 -5.28
C ASN A 57 12.56 -0.69 -6.40
N PHE A 58 11.77 -1.75 -6.26
CA PHE A 58 10.71 -2.08 -7.21
C PHE A 58 9.61 -1.00 -7.26
N LEU A 59 9.12 -0.54 -6.10
CA LEU A 59 8.14 0.56 -6.03
C LEU A 59 8.73 1.88 -6.56
N LEU A 60 9.99 2.20 -6.25
CA LEU A 60 10.68 3.37 -6.77
C LEU A 60 10.77 3.32 -8.31
N GLU A 61 11.25 2.21 -8.87
CA GLU A 61 11.32 2.00 -10.32
C GLU A 61 9.94 2.09 -10.97
N PHE A 62 8.89 1.58 -10.31
CA PHE A 62 7.52 1.69 -10.79
C PHE A 62 7.11 3.16 -10.96
N PHE A 63 7.34 4.02 -9.96
CA PHE A 63 6.99 5.45 -10.03
C PHE A 63 7.90 6.28 -10.94
N ILE A 64 9.13 5.83 -11.18
CA ILE A 64 10.02 6.44 -12.19
C ILE A 64 9.47 6.17 -13.58
N ARG A 65 9.05 4.93 -13.85
CA ARG A 65 8.54 4.52 -15.17
C ARG A 65 7.10 4.97 -15.44
N ASN A 66 6.30 5.13 -14.38
CA ASN A 66 4.88 5.47 -14.46
C ASN A 66 4.57 6.68 -13.58
N PRO A 67 5.06 7.89 -13.91
CA PRO A 67 4.92 9.06 -13.05
C PRO A 67 3.47 9.55 -12.88
N HIS A 68 2.56 9.10 -13.75
CA HIS A 68 1.13 9.45 -13.75
C HIS A 68 0.25 8.37 -13.10
N LEU A 69 0.84 7.28 -12.59
CA LEU A 69 0.08 6.20 -11.94
C LEU A 69 0.32 6.22 -10.43
N PRO A 70 -0.72 6.49 -9.63
CA PRO A 70 -0.66 6.25 -8.20
C PRO A 70 -0.71 4.76 -7.89
N VAL A 71 -0.31 4.39 -6.67
CA VAL A 71 -0.34 3.00 -6.19
C VAL A 71 -1.23 2.93 -4.95
N LEU A 72 -2.28 2.12 -5.03
CA LEU A 72 -3.10 1.74 -3.90
C LEU A 72 -2.42 0.61 -3.11
N TYR A 73 -2.58 0.60 -1.80
CA TYR A 73 -2.22 -0.51 -0.94
C TYR A 73 -3.40 -0.83 -0.05
N LEU A 74 -4.07 -1.94 -0.36
CA LEU A 74 -5.07 -2.55 0.50
C LEU A 74 -4.38 -3.65 1.32
N CYS A 75 -4.30 -3.44 2.64
CA CYS A 75 -3.64 -4.41 3.49
C CYS A 75 -4.46 -5.69 3.59
N ASP A 76 -3.81 -6.81 3.33
CA ASP A 76 -4.28 -8.13 3.71
C ASP A 76 -4.40 -8.20 5.25
N THR A 77 -5.60 -8.53 5.73
CA THR A 77 -5.93 -8.61 7.17
C THR A 77 -5.63 -9.98 7.78
N GLU A 78 -5.13 -10.93 7.00
CA GLU A 78 -4.76 -12.25 7.51
C GLU A 78 -3.70 -12.17 8.63
N GLU A 79 -3.80 -13.12 9.58
CA GLU A 79 -2.83 -13.38 10.64
C GLU A 79 -2.67 -12.26 11.71
N ASP A 80 -3.62 -11.33 11.84
CA ASP A 80 -3.53 -10.18 12.76
C ASP A 80 -2.26 -9.33 12.55
N LEU A 81 -1.72 -9.34 11.32
CA LEU A 81 -0.50 -8.60 10.95
C LEU A 81 -0.80 -7.35 10.13
N ALA A 82 -2.08 -7.02 9.92
CA ALA A 82 -2.52 -5.93 9.06
C ALA A 82 -1.86 -4.59 9.43
N GLU A 83 -1.94 -4.18 10.69
CA GLU A 83 -1.34 -2.95 11.21
C GLU A 83 0.19 -2.95 11.01
N ASN A 84 0.85 -4.10 11.26
CA ASN A 84 2.29 -4.22 11.09
C ASN A 84 2.71 -4.07 9.62
N ARG A 85 1.99 -4.72 8.69
CA ARG A 85 2.26 -4.67 7.25
C ARG A 85 1.99 -3.27 6.72
N HIS A 86 0.89 -2.64 7.14
CA HIS A 86 0.57 -1.25 6.80
C HIS A 86 1.64 -0.27 7.29
N ARG A 87 2.07 -0.38 8.55
CA ARG A 87 3.18 0.43 9.08
C ARG A 87 4.48 0.22 8.29
N THR A 88 4.78 -1.01 7.90
CA THR A 88 5.94 -1.32 7.04
C THR A 88 5.81 -0.65 5.67
N PHE A 89 4.65 -0.76 5.02
CA PHE A 89 4.39 -0.13 3.74
C PHE A 89 4.47 1.40 3.81
N LYS A 90 3.87 2.03 4.83
CA LYS A 90 3.98 3.47 5.10
C LYS A 90 5.44 3.90 5.22
N LYS A 91 6.24 3.16 6.00
CA LYS A 91 7.68 3.44 6.16
C LYS A 91 8.42 3.38 4.82
N TRP A 92 8.12 2.39 3.99
CA TRP A 92 8.70 2.30 2.65
C TRP A 92 8.34 3.51 1.78
N GLY A 93 7.07 3.91 1.76
CA GLY A 93 6.64 5.13 1.05
C GLY A 93 7.39 6.38 1.53
N GLN A 94 7.59 6.54 2.84
CA GLN A 94 8.33 7.68 3.43
C GLN A 94 9.83 7.65 3.10
N GLU A 95 10.39 6.48 2.88
CA GLU A 95 11.78 6.36 2.44
C GLU A 95 11.92 6.65 0.95
N ILE A 96 10.98 6.18 0.12
CA ILE A 96 10.93 6.46 -1.32
C ILE A 96 10.71 7.96 -1.57
N SER A 97 9.89 8.63 -0.74
CA SER A 97 9.63 10.07 -0.88
C SER A 97 10.86 10.96 -0.67
N LYS A 98 11.95 10.41 -0.13
CA LYS A 98 13.26 11.10 -0.05
C LYS A 98 14.00 11.13 -1.40
N THR A 99 13.61 10.27 -2.33
CA THR A 99 14.25 10.15 -3.66
C THR A 99 13.39 10.75 -4.76
N ILE A 100 12.07 10.60 -4.67
CA ILE A 100 11.11 11.13 -5.65
C ILE A 100 9.94 11.80 -4.95
N PRO A 101 9.28 12.79 -5.58
CA PRO A 101 8.21 13.56 -4.94
C PRO A 101 6.94 12.72 -4.79
N ILE A 102 6.75 12.03 -3.67
CA ILE A 102 5.56 11.21 -3.36
C ILE A 102 4.89 11.68 -2.06
N SER A 103 3.56 11.74 -2.06
CA SER A 103 2.71 11.84 -0.88
C SER A 103 2.04 10.50 -0.56
N ILE A 104 1.73 10.30 0.72
CA ILE A 104 1.04 9.12 1.22
C ILE A 104 -0.25 9.60 1.86
N HIS A 105 -1.38 9.04 1.43
CA HIS A 105 -2.70 9.34 1.96
C HIS A 105 -3.26 8.07 2.58
N GLU A 106 -3.61 8.11 3.86
CA GLU A 106 -4.10 6.96 4.62
C GLU A 106 -5.62 7.02 4.78
N CYS A 107 -6.27 5.87 4.96
CA CYS A 107 -7.72 5.81 5.17
C CYS A 107 -8.19 6.53 6.45
N GLY A 108 -7.32 6.68 7.44
CA GLY A 108 -7.60 7.42 8.68
C GLY A 108 -7.86 6.53 9.89
N GLN A 109 -7.93 7.15 11.06
CA GLN A 109 -7.93 6.46 12.36
C GLN A 109 -9.19 5.61 12.59
N ALA A 110 -10.38 6.12 12.22
CA ALA A 110 -11.64 5.37 12.38
C ALA A 110 -11.62 4.03 11.62
N TYR A 111 -11.02 4.01 10.43
CA TYR A 111 -10.85 2.79 9.64
C TYR A 111 -9.84 1.83 10.27
N PHE A 112 -8.74 2.35 10.83
CA PHE A 112 -7.78 1.52 11.56
C PHE A 112 -8.40 0.84 12.78
N GLU A 113 -9.27 1.56 13.51
CA GLU A 113 -10.03 1.02 14.64
C GLU A 113 -11.03 -0.06 14.22
N ALA A 114 -11.59 0.05 13.01
CA ALA A 114 -12.39 -0.99 12.38
C ALA A 114 -11.56 -2.13 11.76
N GLY A 115 -10.23 -2.10 11.89
CA GLY A 115 -9.33 -3.13 11.36
C GLY A 115 -9.04 -3.03 9.86
N PHE A 116 -9.43 -1.92 9.22
CA PHE A 116 -9.18 -1.67 7.81
C PHE A 116 -7.96 -0.75 7.63
N PHE A 117 -6.93 -1.26 6.97
CA PHE A 117 -5.67 -0.54 6.75
C PHE A 117 -5.42 -0.35 5.27
N SER A 118 -5.47 0.90 4.81
CA SER A 118 -5.21 1.24 3.40
C SER A 118 -4.45 2.54 3.27
N SER A 119 -3.68 2.64 2.19
CA SER A 119 -3.02 3.87 1.76
C SER A 119 -2.97 3.99 0.25
N ILE A 120 -2.97 5.21 -0.26
CA ILE A 120 -2.61 5.52 -1.65
C ILE A 120 -1.33 6.36 -1.68
N LEU A 121 -0.38 5.96 -2.53
CA LEU A 121 0.85 6.69 -2.82
C LEU A 121 0.67 7.40 -4.15
N VAL A 122 0.89 8.72 -4.16
CA VAL A 122 0.73 9.55 -5.36
C VAL A 122 1.94 10.44 -5.52
N ARG A 123 2.38 10.62 -6.76
CA ARG A 123 3.42 11.61 -7.05
C ARG A 123 2.88 13.02 -6.86
N THR A 124 3.62 13.88 -6.14
CA THR A 124 3.14 15.23 -5.84
C THR A 124 3.25 16.18 -7.04
N ASP A 125 4.06 15.83 -8.03
CA ASP A 125 4.22 16.50 -9.32
C ASP A 125 3.27 15.96 -10.40
N PHE A 126 2.39 15.01 -10.08
CA PHE A 126 1.34 14.56 -10.99
C PHE A 126 0.14 15.51 -10.96
N GLU A 127 -0.25 16.01 -12.13
CA GLU A 127 -1.31 17.02 -12.29
C GLU A 127 -2.68 16.53 -11.77
N GLU A 128 -3.05 15.29 -12.05
CA GLU A 128 -4.34 14.73 -11.61
C GLU A 128 -4.29 14.08 -10.22
N LYS A 129 -3.25 14.32 -9.41
CA LYS A 129 -3.12 13.66 -8.09
C LYS A 129 -4.37 13.81 -7.20
N GLU A 130 -4.97 15.00 -7.20
CA GLU A 130 -6.13 15.31 -6.35
C GLU A 130 -7.37 14.51 -6.79
N LYS A 131 -7.48 14.18 -8.09
CA LYS A 131 -8.52 13.31 -8.63
C LYS A 131 -8.44 11.92 -7.98
N TYR A 132 -7.25 11.32 -7.93
CA TYR A 132 -7.05 10.00 -7.35
C TYR A 132 -7.14 9.99 -5.82
N VAL A 133 -6.63 11.03 -5.15
CA VAL A 133 -6.76 11.18 -3.70
C VAL A 133 -8.22 11.36 -3.30
N GLY A 134 -8.96 12.20 -4.04
CA GLY A 134 -10.40 12.40 -3.85
C GLY A 134 -11.18 11.10 -4.06
N ALA A 135 -10.93 10.39 -5.16
CA ALA A 135 -11.56 9.10 -5.45
C ALA A 135 -11.24 8.04 -4.39
N PHE A 136 -10.02 8.02 -3.85
CA PHE A 136 -9.66 7.14 -2.74
C PHE A 136 -10.55 7.41 -1.51
N TYR A 137 -10.64 8.66 -1.06
CA TYR A 137 -11.47 8.99 0.10
C TYR A 137 -12.97 8.83 -0.15
N HIS A 138 -13.43 9.09 -1.37
CA HIS A 138 -14.81 8.86 -1.77
C HIS A 138 -15.15 7.37 -1.71
N SER A 139 -14.34 6.52 -2.33
CA SER A 139 -14.51 5.07 -2.34
C SER A 139 -14.53 4.49 -0.92
N LEU A 140 -13.66 4.99 -0.01
CA LEU A 140 -13.68 4.55 1.38
C LEU A 140 -15.04 4.78 2.05
N LYS A 141 -15.66 5.93 1.82
CA LYS A 141 -16.99 6.24 2.37
C LYS A 141 -18.09 5.40 1.73
N GLU A 142 -17.98 5.09 0.44
CA GLU A 142 -18.94 4.20 -0.24
C GLU A 142 -18.85 2.76 0.28
N PHE A 143 -17.64 2.23 0.46
CA PHE A 143 -17.43 0.87 0.94
C PHE A 143 -17.73 0.72 2.44
N PHE A 144 -17.54 1.78 3.23
CA PHE A 144 -17.73 1.78 4.67
C PHE A 144 -18.57 2.98 5.12
N PRO A 145 -19.87 3.02 4.78
CA PRO A 145 -20.74 4.17 5.06
C PRO A 145 -20.93 4.42 6.57
N ASP A 146 -20.72 3.40 7.39
CA ASP A 146 -20.90 3.45 8.85
C ASP A 146 -19.61 3.84 9.60
N ILE A 147 -18.47 3.99 8.92
CA ILE A 147 -17.19 4.40 9.52
C ILE A 147 -17.03 5.92 9.34
N GLY A 148 -17.25 6.68 10.42
CA GLY A 148 -17.18 8.14 10.44
C GLY A 148 -16.75 8.70 11.79
#